data_AF-A0A3A8L5X7-F1
#
_entry.id   AF-A0A3A8L5X7-F1
#
_cell.length_a   1.000
_cell.length_b   1.000
_cell.length_c   1.000
_cell.angle_alpha   90.00
_cell.angle_beta   90.00
_cell.angle_gamma   90.00
#
_symmetry.space_group_name_H-M   'P 1'
#
loop_
_entity.id
_entity.type
_entity.pdbx_description
1 polymer ?
#
loop_
_entity_poly.entity_id
_entity_poly.type
_entity_poly.pdbx_seq_one_letter_code
_entity_poly.pdbx_strand_id
1 'polypeptide(L)'
;MEARVPTLEEQCNGGRVSACEAWGQQLTVDHRLEEADRAFGLACAMGSTSACMTQGKSRMAQGDLEGAEPPLRKVYEENSEEGALALADLREARGDVAGASRLRWEALGLDKSTVEFALGWRIPWQGGLGGSLDVNVQPMGLGARRLTLGANIAFGSESSLNATVGYQHFLTNWAAPYARVLVGPSLDNRRAPLNVGAEVGFKVFAGSIGHFAAGLGTSFDGSTYTVLQVGMDWIVALMVLAHM
;
A
#
# COMPACT_ATOMS: atom_id res chain seq x y z
N MET A 1 41.64 27.01 14.33
CA MET A 1 41.58 25.64 13.79
C MET A 1 40.36 25.59 12.88
N GLU A 2 40.57 25.61 11.58
CA GLU A 2 39.49 25.46 10.60
C GLU A 2 39.09 23.98 10.58
N ALA A 3 37.83 23.68 10.91
CA ALA A 3 37.34 22.31 10.89
C ALA A 3 37.20 21.86 9.44
N ARG A 4 38.01 20.87 9.02
CA ARG A 4 37.88 20.24 7.71
C ARG A 4 36.49 19.58 7.62
N VAL A 5 35.74 19.93 6.58
CA VAL A 5 34.47 19.26 6.26
C VAL A 5 34.78 17.85 5.74
N PRO A 6 34.22 16.78 6.33
CA PRO A 6 34.48 15.41 5.89
C PRO A 6 33.83 15.16 4.51
N THR A 7 34.50 14.38 3.67
CA THR A 7 34.01 14.03 2.32
C THR A 7 32.78 13.12 2.39
N LEU A 8 32.04 12.99 1.28
CA LEU A 8 30.90 12.07 1.22
C LEU A 8 31.33 10.61 1.47
N GLU A 9 32.49 10.21 0.99
CA GLU A 9 33.09 8.90 1.26
C GLU A 9 33.37 8.70 2.76
N GLU A 10 34.04 9.66 3.40
CA GLU A 10 34.35 9.61 4.84
C GLU A 10 33.05 9.52 5.67
N GLN A 11 32.02 10.28 5.27
CA GLN A 11 30.71 10.24 5.93
C GLN A 11 29.96 8.92 5.69
N CYS A 12 30.04 8.37 4.48
CA CYS A 12 29.46 7.07 4.14
C CYS A 12 30.11 5.95 4.94
N ASN A 13 31.45 5.89 4.95
CA ASN A 13 32.22 4.94 5.75
C ASN A 13 31.97 5.13 7.26
N GLY A 14 31.64 6.36 7.69
CA GLY A 14 31.17 6.66 9.04
C GLY A 14 29.73 6.23 9.36
N GLY A 15 29.03 5.55 8.45
CA GLY A 15 27.69 5.00 8.66
C GLY A 15 26.52 5.93 8.32
N ARG A 16 26.77 7.03 7.59
CA ARG A 16 25.68 7.92 7.15
C ARG A 16 25.06 7.40 5.85
N VAL A 17 23.84 6.86 5.95
CA VAL A 17 23.06 6.33 4.81
C VAL A 17 22.93 7.35 3.66
N SER A 18 22.48 8.57 3.97
CA SER A 18 22.29 9.63 2.97
C SER A 18 23.60 10.06 2.30
N ALA A 19 24.73 9.96 3.00
CA ALA A 19 26.04 10.24 2.42
C ALA A 19 26.47 9.15 1.44
N CYS A 20 26.20 7.88 1.76
CA CYS A 20 26.44 6.76 0.85
C CYS A 20 25.60 6.86 -0.43
N GLU A 21 24.32 7.25 -0.32
CA GLU A 21 23.46 7.45 -1.49
C GLU A 21 23.94 8.58 -2.38
N ALA A 22 24.23 9.74 -1.79
CA ALA A 22 24.75 10.90 -2.53
C ALA A 22 26.09 10.58 -3.19
N TRP A 23 26.97 9.88 -2.48
CA TRP A 23 28.26 9.46 -3.03
C TRP A 23 28.10 8.45 -4.18
N GLY A 24 27.23 7.45 -4.01
CA GLY A 24 26.93 6.47 -5.06
C GLY A 24 26.35 7.12 -6.32
N GLN A 25 25.48 8.12 -6.16
CA GLN A 25 24.96 8.91 -7.29
C GLN A 25 26.08 9.68 -8.00
N GLN A 26 26.97 10.35 -7.25
CA GLN A 26 28.12 11.03 -7.83
C GLN A 26 29.03 10.06 -8.61
N LEU A 27 29.35 8.91 -8.02
CA LEU A 27 30.17 7.88 -8.67
C LEU A 27 29.54 7.32 -9.95
N THR A 28 28.20 7.25 -9.99
CA THR A 28 27.46 6.83 -11.19
C THR A 28 27.63 7.86 -12.32
N VAL A 29 27.52 9.15 -12.00
CA VAL A 29 27.77 10.25 -12.95
C VAL A 29 29.22 10.24 -13.44
N ASP A 30 30.16 9.94 -12.56
CA ASP A 30 31.58 9.83 -12.87
C ASP A 30 31.94 8.52 -13.62
N HIS A 31 30.95 7.69 -13.97
CA HIS A 31 31.12 6.37 -14.60
C HIS A 31 31.97 5.36 -13.80
N ARG A 32 32.10 5.56 -12.49
CA ARG A 32 32.81 4.68 -11.55
C ARG A 32 31.86 3.63 -10.98
N LEU A 33 31.32 2.78 -11.86
CA LEU A 33 30.18 1.90 -11.55
C LEU A 33 30.45 0.89 -10.42
N GLU A 34 31.65 0.32 -10.34
CA GLU A 34 32.01 -0.62 -9.26
C GLU A 34 32.05 0.06 -7.89
N GLU A 35 32.47 1.33 -7.86
CA GLU A 35 32.52 2.11 -6.62
C GLU A 35 31.12 2.57 -6.23
N ALA A 36 30.32 2.97 -7.22
CA ALA A 36 28.92 3.31 -7.03
C ALA A 36 28.15 2.10 -6.46
N ASP A 37 28.38 0.91 -7.00
CA ASP A 37 27.79 -0.34 -6.52
C ASP A 37 28.12 -0.60 -5.04
N ARG A 38 29.38 -0.41 -4.63
CA ARG A 38 29.78 -0.52 -3.22
C ARG A 38 29.10 0.51 -2.33
N ALA A 39 29.04 1.76 -2.76
CA ALA A 39 28.41 2.85 -2.01
C ALA A 39 26.90 2.58 -1.81
N PHE A 40 26.19 2.19 -2.87
CA PHE A 40 24.79 1.80 -2.77
C PHE A 40 24.60 0.52 -1.96
N GLY A 41 25.51 -0.45 -2.06
CA GLY A 41 25.50 -1.66 -1.23
C GLY A 41 25.61 -1.37 0.26
N LEU A 42 26.47 -0.41 0.66
CA LEU A 42 26.56 0.05 2.05
C LEU A 42 25.25 0.72 2.50
N ALA A 43 24.69 1.63 1.70
CA ALA A 43 23.41 2.26 2.01
C ALA A 43 22.26 1.23 2.11
N CYS A 44 22.23 0.26 1.19
CA CYS A 44 21.28 -0.84 1.19
C CYS A 44 21.43 -1.72 2.44
N ALA A 45 22.66 -2.07 2.83
CA ALA A 45 22.94 -2.83 4.04
C ALA A 45 22.44 -2.09 5.31
N MET A 46 22.55 -0.76 5.32
CA MET A 46 22.04 0.10 6.39
C MET A 46 20.52 0.34 6.34
N GLY A 47 19.80 -0.24 5.38
CA GLY A 47 18.33 -0.23 5.32
C GLY A 47 17.72 0.77 4.34
N SER A 48 18.52 1.46 3.51
CA SER A 48 17.93 2.27 2.44
C SER A 48 17.36 1.38 1.33
N THR A 49 16.04 1.36 1.21
CA THR A 49 15.32 0.68 0.13
C THR A 49 15.59 1.32 -1.23
N SER A 50 15.70 2.65 -1.30
CA SER A 50 16.08 3.39 -2.53
C SER A 50 17.47 3.01 -3.04
N ALA A 51 18.44 2.85 -2.13
CA ALA A 51 19.78 2.40 -2.49
C ALA A 51 19.78 0.95 -2.98
N CYS A 52 19.05 0.06 -2.31
CA CYS A 52 18.88 -1.32 -2.76
C CYS A 52 18.27 -1.38 -4.17
N MET A 53 17.21 -0.61 -4.45
CA MET A 53 16.59 -0.52 -5.77
C MET A 53 17.59 -0.06 -6.83
N THR A 54 18.35 1.01 -6.52
CA THR A 54 19.32 1.59 -7.44
C THR A 54 20.45 0.60 -7.74
N GLN A 55 20.98 -0.06 -6.72
CA GLN A 55 22.02 -1.08 -6.86
C GLN A 55 21.55 -2.24 -7.75
N GLY A 56 20.38 -2.81 -7.45
CA GLY A 56 19.83 -3.93 -8.20
C GLY A 56 19.57 -3.61 -9.66
N LYS A 57 18.91 -2.47 -9.94
CA LYS A 57 18.66 -1.99 -11.31
C LYS A 57 19.96 -1.73 -12.07
N SER A 58 20.96 -1.14 -11.42
CA SER A 58 22.28 -0.88 -12.03
C SER A 58 23.01 -2.17 -12.41
N ARG A 59 23.03 -3.17 -11.52
CA ARG A 59 23.62 -4.49 -11.80
C ARG A 59 22.91 -5.18 -12.95
N MET A 60 21.58 -5.13 -12.98
CA MET A 60 20.78 -5.69 -14.06
C MET A 60 21.08 -5.02 -15.40
N ALA A 61 21.24 -3.69 -15.43
CA ALA A 61 21.62 -2.95 -16.63
C ALA A 61 23.04 -3.31 -17.13
N GLN A 62 23.93 -3.74 -16.23
CA GLN A 62 25.28 -4.22 -16.54
C GLN A 62 25.31 -5.72 -16.91
N GLY A 63 24.17 -6.41 -16.87
CA GLY A 63 24.06 -7.85 -17.15
C GLY A 63 24.40 -8.76 -15.96
N ASP A 64 24.71 -8.19 -14.79
CA ASP A 64 24.92 -8.95 -13.56
C ASP A 64 23.58 -9.33 -12.92
N LEU A 65 22.91 -10.31 -13.52
CA LEU A 65 21.60 -10.78 -13.07
C LEU A 65 21.67 -11.45 -11.68
N GLU A 66 22.74 -12.21 -11.41
CA GLU A 66 22.94 -12.86 -10.11
C GLU A 66 23.19 -11.86 -8.99
N GLY A 67 24.04 -10.86 -9.22
CA GLY A 67 24.27 -9.80 -8.25
C GLY A 67 23.09 -8.85 -8.08
N ALA A 68 22.20 -8.72 -9.07
CA ALA A 68 21.01 -7.88 -8.96
C ALA A 68 19.95 -8.43 -8.01
N GLU A 69 19.83 -9.75 -7.85
CA GLU A 69 18.73 -10.36 -7.08
C GLU A 69 18.74 -10.00 -5.58
N PRO A 70 19.86 -10.09 -4.83
CA PRO A 70 19.85 -9.83 -3.40
C PRO A 70 19.31 -8.44 -2.99
N PRO A 71 19.76 -7.32 -3.59
CA PRO A 71 19.22 -6.02 -3.21
C PRO A 71 17.76 -5.83 -3.64
N LEU A 72 17.34 -6.35 -4.81
CA LEU A 72 15.94 -6.27 -5.24
C LEU A 72 15.01 -7.12 -4.35
N ARG A 73 15.48 -8.30 -3.92
CA ARG A 73 14.75 -9.16 -2.98
C ARG A 73 14.49 -8.48 -1.66
N LYS A 74 15.50 -7.77 -1.12
CA LYS A 74 15.35 -7.01 0.11
C LYS A 74 14.24 -5.96 0.00
N VAL A 75 14.13 -5.27 -1.12
CA VAL A 75 13.06 -4.27 -1.32
C VAL A 75 11.69 -4.93 -1.48
N TYR A 76 11.62 -6.06 -2.17
CA TYR A 76 10.40 -6.86 -2.27
C TYR A 76 9.90 -7.36 -0.90
N GLU A 77 10.80 -7.79 -0.02
CA GLU A 77 10.48 -8.26 1.33
C GLU A 77 9.91 -7.14 2.22
N GLU A 78 10.16 -5.87 1.88
CA GLU A 78 9.53 -4.68 2.49
C GLU A 78 8.14 -4.36 1.90
N ASN A 79 7.52 -5.32 1.19
CA ASN A 79 6.17 -5.21 0.61
C ASN A 79 6.03 -4.10 -0.46
N SER A 80 7.12 -3.82 -1.19
CA SER A 80 7.21 -2.78 -2.21
C SER A 80 6.75 -3.27 -3.59
N GLU A 81 5.82 -2.52 -4.21
CA GLU A 81 5.39 -2.73 -5.60
C GLU A 81 6.57 -2.60 -6.57
N GLU A 82 7.40 -1.57 -6.38
CA GLU A 82 8.57 -1.34 -7.22
C GLU A 82 9.59 -2.48 -7.13
N GLY A 83 9.80 -3.02 -5.92
CA GLY A 83 10.66 -4.18 -5.69
C GLY A 83 10.16 -5.44 -6.40
N ALA A 84 8.86 -5.72 -6.34
CA ALA A 84 8.26 -6.86 -7.05
C ALA A 84 8.39 -6.73 -8.57
N LEU A 85 8.15 -5.55 -9.12
CA LEU A 85 8.29 -5.30 -10.56
C LEU A 85 9.74 -5.43 -11.02
N ALA A 86 10.71 -4.91 -10.26
CA ALA A 86 12.12 -5.07 -10.60
C ALA A 86 12.59 -6.54 -10.52
N LEU A 87 12.10 -7.32 -9.55
CA LEU A 87 12.33 -8.77 -9.54
C LEU A 87 11.65 -9.45 -10.73
N ALA A 88 10.48 -9.00 -11.17
CA ALA A 88 9.82 -9.56 -12.35
C ALA A 88 10.67 -9.35 -13.61
N ASP A 89 11.21 -8.14 -13.79
CA ASP A 89 12.08 -7.81 -14.92
C ASP A 89 13.38 -8.65 -14.86
N LEU A 90 13.95 -8.86 -13.67
CA LEU A 90 15.09 -9.75 -13.47
C LEU A 90 14.78 -11.21 -13.85
N ARG A 91 13.59 -11.71 -13.48
CA ARG A 91 13.14 -13.07 -13.83
C ARG A 91 12.97 -13.21 -15.33
N GLU A 92 12.38 -12.23 -15.98
CA GLU A 92 12.22 -12.19 -17.43
C GLU A 92 13.57 -12.14 -18.16
N ALA A 93 14.53 -11.34 -17.68
CA ALA A 93 15.89 -11.30 -18.21
C ALA A 93 16.61 -12.65 -18.12
N ARG A 94 16.27 -13.48 -17.13
CA ARG A 94 16.75 -14.87 -16.99
C ARG A 94 15.93 -15.90 -17.78
N GLY A 95 14.87 -15.47 -18.47
CA GLY A 95 13.95 -16.33 -19.23
C GLY A 95 12.84 -16.99 -18.39
N ASP A 96 12.71 -16.65 -17.10
CA ASP A 96 11.62 -17.14 -16.22
C ASP A 96 10.36 -16.28 -16.38
N VAL A 97 9.68 -16.43 -17.52
CA VAL A 97 8.47 -15.68 -17.87
C VAL A 97 7.34 -15.94 -16.86
N ALA A 98 7.17 -17.19 -16.43
CA ALA A 98 6.12 -17.56 -15.48
C ALA A 98 6.37 -16.94 -14.09
N GLY A 99 7.62 -16.93 -13.62
CA GLY A 99 8.02 -16.25 -12.40
C GLY A 99 7.80 -14.73 -12.49
N ALA A 100 8.15 -14.12 -13.62
CA ALA A 100 7.92 -12.70 -13.87
C ALA A 100 6.43 -12.33 -13.86
N SER A 101 5.58 -13.11 -14.55
CA SER A 101 4.13 -12.89 -14.54
C SER A 101 3.52 -13.00 -13.15
N ARG A 102 3.99 -13.94 -12.32
CA ARG A 102 3.52 -14.08 -10.94
C ARG A 102 3.85 -12.85 -10.10
N LEU A 103 5.09 -12.35 -10.18
CA LEU A 103 5.53 -11.15 -9.45
C LEU A 103 4.76 -9.90 -9.90
N ARG A 104 4.49 -9.75 -11.21
CA ARG A 104 3.67 -8.63 -11.72
C ARG A 104 2.22 -8.70 -11.22
N TRP A 105 1.67 -9.90 -11.08
CA TRP A 105 0.35 -10.08 -10.49
C TRP A 105 0.33 -9.80 -8.99
N GLU A 106 1.38 -10.19 -8.26
CA GLU A 106 1.54 -9.90 -6.83
C GLU A 106 1.68 -8.39 -6.57
N ALA A 107 2.44 -7.69 -7.40
CA ALA A 107 2.70 -6.25 -7.31
C ALA A 107 1.42 -5.40 -7.20
N LEU A 108 0.33 -5.82 -7.86
CA LEU A 108 -0.95 -5.11 -7.82
C LEU A 108 -1.51 -4.92 -6.39
N GLY A 109 -1.19 -5.85 -5.48
CA GLY A 109 -1.63 -5.83 -4.08
C GLY A 109 -0.59 -5.27 -3.09
N LEU A 110 0.59 -4.86 -3.55
CA LEU A 110 1.67 -4.29 -2.73
C LEU A 110 1.53 -2.77 -2.59
N ASP A 111 2.26 -2.16 -1.64
CA ASP A 111 2.15 -0.72 -1.32
C ASP A 111 0.72 -0.24 -1.03
N LYS A 112 -0.12 -1.11 -0.47
CA LYS A 112 -1.47 -0.77 0.02
C LYS A 112 -1.52 -0.96 1.52
N SER A 113 -2.17 -0.02 2.20
CA SER A 113 -2.30 -0.03 3.66
C SER A 113 -2.84 -1.37 4.19
N THR A 114 -2.28 -1.84 5.30
CA THR A 114 -2.80 -3.01 6.03
C THR A 114 -4.00 -2.63 6.89
N VAL A 115 -4.08 -1.37 7.35
CA VAL A 115 -5.15 -0.86 8.20
C VAL A 115 -5.65 0.47 7.65
N GLU A 116 -6.89 0.49 7.20
CA GLU A 116 -7.54 1.65 6.60
C GLU A 116 -8.58 2.24 7.56
N PHE A 117 -8.54 3.56 7.73
CA PHE A 117 -9.65 4.34 8.29
C PHE A 117 -10.37 5.02 7.13
N ALA A 118 -11.68 4.81 6.99
CA ALA A 118 -12.45 5.47 5.95
C ALA A 118 -13.66 6.22 6.52
N LEU A 119 -13.85 7.43 6.02
CA LEU A 119 -15.02 8.25 6.25
C LEU A 119 -15.93 8.15 5.04
N GLY A 120 -17.18 7.76 5.27
CA GLY A 120 -18.18 7.55 4.24
C GLY A 120 -19.32 8.55 4.32
N TRP A 121 -19.84 8.93 3.17
CA TRP A 121 -21.14 9.57 3.01
C TRP A 121 -22.10 8.55 2.42
N ARG A 122 -23.15 8.23 3.17
CA ARG A 122 -24.19 7.28 2.79
C ARG A 122 -25.41 8.07 2.34
N ILE A 123 -25.85 7.82 1.11
CA ILE A 123 -26.96 8.53 0.47
C ILE A 123 -28.05 7.49 0.18
N PRO A 124 -29.02 7.32 1.11
CA PRO A 124 -30.15 6.42 0.89
C PRO A 124 -31.00 6.89 -0.30
N TRP A 125 -31.48 5.94 -1.10
CA TRP A 125 -32.30 6.27 -2.26
C TRP A 125 -33.71 6.77 -1.89
N GLN A 126 -34.18 6.43 -0.68
CA GLN A 126 -35.38 7.02 -0.10
C GLN A 126 -35.22 8.48 0.37
N GLY A 127 -34.03 9.07 0.19
CA GLY A 127 -33.70 10.44 0.61
C GLY A 127 -33.04 10.51 1.99
N GLY A 128 -32.38 11.64 2.22
CA GLY A 128 -31.56 11.89 3.41
C GLY A 128 -30.06 11.77 3.13
N LEU A 129 -29.27 12.02 4.17
CA LEU A 129 -27.82 11.88 4.16
C LEU A 129 -27.39 11.29 5.50
N GLY A 130 -26.57 10.25 5.46
CA GLY A 130 -25.90 9.66 6.60
C GLY A 130 -24.39 9.68 6.42
N GLY A 131 -23.68 9.40 7.51
CA GLY A 131 -22.25 9.16 7.50
C GLY A 131 -21.92 7.70 7.84
N SER A 132 -20.71 7.29 7.50
CA SER A 132 -20.08 6.13 8.11
C SER A 132 -18.64 6.36 8.49
N LEU A 133 -18.19 5.61 9.48
CA LEU A 133 -16.79 5.45 9.83
C LEU A 133 -16.46 3.96 9.72
N ASP A 134 -15.41 3.64 8.99
CA ASP A 134 -14.97 2.30 8.72
C ASP A 134 -13.53 2.12 9.21
N VAL A 135 -13.28 1.10 10.01
CA VAL A 135 -11.94 0.64 10.37
C VAL A 135 -11.76 -0.75 9.77
N ASN A 136 -10.83 -0.88 8.83
CA ASN A 136 -10.64 -2.10 8.06
C ASN A 136 -9.21 -2.60 8.22
N VAL A 137 -9.05 -3.86 8.60
CA VAL A 137 -7.77 -4.58 8.62
C VAL A 137 -7.75 -5.55 7.45
N GLN A 138 -6.62 -5.61 6.75
CA GLN A 138 -6.41 -6.42 5.56
C GLN A 138 -5.27 -7.42 5.80
N PRO A 139 -5.47 -8.43 6.66
CA PRO A 139 -4.39 -9.26 7.17
C PRO A 139 -3.83 -10.24 6.13
N MET A 140 -4.47 -10.38 4.97
CA MET A 140 -4.11 -11.37 3.94
C MET A 140 -4.04 -10.71 2.56
N GLY A 141 -2.83 -10.54 2.06
CA GLY A 141 -2.54 -10.31 0.64
C GLY A 141 -2.24 -11.65 -0.05
N LEU A 142 -3.09 -12.06 -0.97
CA LEU A 142 -2.88 -13.22 -1.84
C LEU A 142 -2.68 -12.70 -3.27
N GLY A 143 -1.50 -12.11 -3.50
CA GLY A 143 -1.17 -11.33 -4.69
C GLY A 143 -2.19 -10.22 -4.96
N ALA A 144 -2.83 -10.22 -6.12
CA ALA A 144 -3.83 -9.21 -6.49
C ALA A 144 -5.18 -9.34 -5.75
N ARG A 145 -5.24 -10.02 -4.61
CA ARG A 145 -6.48 -10.27 -3.86
C ARG A 145 -6.26 -9.99 -2.39
N ARG A 146 -7.25 -9.39 -1.75
CA ARG A 146 -7.24 -9.18 -0.30
C ARG A 146 -8.57 -9.50 0.33
N LEU A 147 -8.49 -10.05 1.53
CA LEU A 147 -9.60 -10.15 2.45
C LEU A 147 -9.55 -8.96 3.42
N THR A 148 -10.71 -8.38 3.67
CA THR A 148 -10.88 -7.25 4.57
C THR A 148 -11.75 -7.68 5.74
N LEU A 149 -11.31 -7.37 6.95
CA LEU A 149 -12.10 -7.54 8.18
C LEU A 149 -12.23 -6.16 8.80
N GLY A 150 -13.41 -5.75 9.19
CA GLY A 150 -13.57 -4.40 9.72
C GLY A 150 -14.74 -4.20 10.65
N ALA A 151 -14.81 -2.98 11.15
CA ALA A 151 -15.94 -2.43 11.86
C ALA A 151 -16.44 -1.21 11.10
N ASN A 152 -17.75 -1.09 10.97
CA ASN A 152 -18.45 0.01 10.34
C ASN A 152 -19.44 0.60 11.34
N ILE A 153 -19.35 1.90 11.57
CA ILE A 153 -20.34 2.68 12.31
C ILE A 153 -21.07 3.51 11.27
N ALA A 154 -22.37 3.30 11.11
CA ALA A 154 -23.22 4.15 10.29
C ALA A 154 -24.08 5.03 11.19
N PHE A 155 -24.29 6.29 10.79
CA PHE A 155 -25.09 7.26 11.53
C PHE A 155 -25.87 8.17 10.55
N GLY A 156 -26.99 8.73 10.99
CA GLY A 156 -27.87 9.54 10.16
C GLY A 156 -29.33 9.19 10.41
N SER A 157 -30.04 8.77 9.36
CA SER A 157 -31.44 8.31 9.48
C SER A 157 -31.57 7.03 10.30
N GLU A 158 -30.55 6.18 10.26
CA GLU A 158 -30.44 4.97 11.07
C GLU A 158 -29.00 4.82 11.55
N SER A 159 -28.84 4.56 12.84
CA SER A 159 -27.54 4.34 13.46
C SER A 159 -27.30 2.84 13.63
N SER A 160 -26.14 2.33 13.20
CA SER A 160 -25.78 0.92 13.36
C SER A 160 -24.29 0.74 13.60
N LEU A 161 -23.97 -0.33 14.32
CA LEU A 161 -22.60 -0.81 14.52
C LEU A 161 -22.49 -2.18 13.86
N ASN A 162 -21.65 -2.31 12.85
CA ASN A 162 -21.54 -3.51 12.04
C ASN A 162 -20.12 -4.05 12.04
N ALA A 163 -19.96 -5.37 12.14
CA ALA A 163 -18.76 -6.05 11.70
C ALA A 163 -18.83 -6.25 10.18
N THR A 164 -17.71 -6.10 9.49
CA THR A 164 -17.60 -6.27 8.04
C THR A 164 -16.63 -7.37 7.67
N VAL A 165 -17.00 -8.15 6.65
CA VAL A 165 -16.07 -9.05 5.95
C VAL A 165 -16.14 -8.73 4.48
N GLY A 166 -15.00 -8.43 3.89
CA GLY A 166 -14.86 -7.97 2.52
C GLY A 166 -13.84 -8.76 1.73
N TYR A 167 -13.98 -8.66 0.43
CA TYR A 167 -13.05 -9.15 -0.58
C TYR A 167 -12.80 -8.03 -1.58
N GLN A 168 -11.55 -7.87 -2.00
CA GLN A 168 -11.17 -6.96 -3.06
C GLN A 168 -10.19 -7.63 -4.02
N HIS A 169 -10.29 -7.26 -5.29
CA HIS A 169 -9.43 -7.77 -6.35
C HIS A 169 -8.80 -6.62 -7.11
N PHE A 170 -7.48 -6.48 -7.05
CA PHE A 170 -6.75 -5.44 -7.75
C PHE A 170 -6.68 -5.77 -9.24
N LEU A 171 -7.29 -4.91 -10.07
CA LEU A 171 -7.22 -5.02 -11.53
C LEU A 171 -6.01 -4.27 -12.07
N THR A 172 -5.64 -3.17 -11.39
CA THR A 172 -4.42 -2.40 -11.60
C THR A 172 -3.82 -2.06 -10.24
N ASN A 173 -2.63 -1.46 -10.24
CA ASN A 173 -1.99 -0.97 -9.02
C ASN A 173 -2.73 0.22 -8.35
N TRP A 174 -3.64 0.89 -9.07
CA TRP A 174 -4.41 2.03 -8.56
C TRP A 174 -5.90 1.74 -8.43
N ALA A 175 -6.40 0.57 -8.83
CA ALA A 175 -7.83 0.29 -8.87
C ALA A 175 -8.21 -1.14 -8.46
N ALA A 176 -9.22 -1.25 -7.60
CA ALA A 176 -9.80 -2.53 -7.21
C ALA A 176 -11.32 -2.45 -7.02
N PRO A 177 -12.13 -3.29 -7.70
CA PRO A 177 -13.46 -3.62 -7.23
C PRO A 177 -13.40 -4.30 -5.86
N TYR A 178 -14.42 -4.05 -5.04
CA TYR A 178 -14.60 -4.70 -3.76
C TYR A 178 -16.06 -5.13 -3.56
N ALA A 179 -16.23 -6.12 -2.70
CA ALA A 179 -17.51 -6.54 -2.16
C ALA A 179 -17.34 -6.78 -0.66
N ARG A 180 -18.33 -6.43 0.14
CA ARG A 180 -18.34 -6.73 1.57
C ARG A 180 -19.73 -7.03 2.06
N VAL A 181 -19.80 -7.84 3.10
CA VAL A 181 -20.99 -8.07 3.89
C VAL A 181 -20.82 -7.38 5.23
N LEU A 182 -21.93 -6.90 5.79
CA LEU A 182 -22.00 -6.22 7.08
C LEU A 182 -23.08 -6.86 7.93
N VAL A 183 -22.76 -7.06 9.21
CA VAL A 183 -23.69 -7.63 10.19
C VAL A 183 -23.45 -6.98 11.54
N GLY A 184 -24.51 -6.59 12.23
CA GLY A 184 -24.39 -6.09 13.59
C GLY A 184 -25.67 -5.45 14.11
N PRO A 185 -25.65 -4.95 15.36
CA PRO A 185 -26.84 -4.35 15.94
C PRO A 185 -27.24 -3.03 15.26
N SER A 186 -28.55 -2.85 15.10
CA SER A 186 -29.10 -1.51 14.93
C SER A 186 -29.11 -0.81 16.29
N LEU A 187 -28.63 0.44 16.32
CA LEU A 187 -28.58 1.27 17.54
C LEU A 187 -29.88 2.07 17.72
N ASP A 188 -30.70 2.15 16.68
CA ASP A 188 -32.04 2.72 16.78
C ASP A 188 -33.05 1.68 17.25
N ASN A 189 -33.91 2.09 18.19
CA ASN A 189 -34.82 1.23 18.95
C ASN A 189 -36.03 0.73 18.11
N ARG A 190 -35.80 0.24 16.89
CA ARG A 190 -36.81 -0.25 15.94
C ARG A 190 -36.78 -1.77 15.79
N ARG A 191 -37.83 -2.30 15.15
CA ARG A 191 -38.30 -3.71 15.11
C ARG A 191 -37.31 -4.79 14.66
N ALA A 192 -36.12 -4.44 14.17
CA ALA A 192 -35.09 -5.40 13.76
C ALA A 192 -33.80 -5.14 14.58
N PRO A 193 -33.48 -6.00 15.57
CA PRO A 193 -32.31 -5.80 16.42
C PRO A 193 -30.98 -6.01 15.67
N LEU A 194 -31.02 -6.63 14.49
CA LEU A 194 -29.87 -6.98 13.68
C LEU A 194 -29.99 -6.34 12.31
N ASN A 195 -28.98 -5.56 11.95
CA ASN A 195 -28.69 -5.12 10.59
C ASN A 195 -27.85 -6.19 9.90
N VAL A 196 -28.26 -6.58 8.70
CA VAL A 196 -27.50 -7.44 7.80
C VAL A 196 -27.51 -6.75 6.45
N GLY A 197 -26.38 -6.66 5.77
CA GLY A 197 -26.33 -6.00 4.48
C GLY A 197 -25.11 -6.39 3.68
N ALA A 198 -25.06 -5.87 2.46
CA ALA A 198 -23.96 -6.09 1.53
C ALA A 198 -23.67 -4.79 0.78
N GLU A 199 -22.41 -4.62 0.40
CA GLU A 199 -21.95 -3.48 -0.38
C GLU A 199 -20.99 -3.96 -1.45
N VAL A 200 -21.14 -3.43 -2.65
CA VAL A 200 -20.22 -3.65 -3.77
C VAL A 200 -19.81 -2.30 -4.32
N GLY A 201 -18.56 -2.18 -4.74
CA GLY A 201 -18.06 -0.90 -5.20
C GLY A 201 -16.68 -1.00 -5.82
N PHE A 202 -16.09 0.17 -5.97
CA PHE A 202 -14.78 0.35 -6.58
C PHE A 202 -13.94 1.30 -5.75
N LYS A 203 -12.67 0.94 -5.54
CA LYS A 203 -11.66 1.75 -4.88
C LYS A 203 -10.62 2.23 -5.90
N VAL A 204 -10.22 3.49 -5.76
CA VAL A 204 -9.10 4.12 -6.45
C VAL A 204 -8.05 4.47 -5.39
N PHE A 205 -6.85 3.93 -5.51
CA PHE A 205 -5.76 4.03 -4.53
C PHE A 205 -4.72 5.07 -4.95
N ALA A 206 -4.21 5.80 -3.96
CA ALA A 206 -3.06 6.69 -4.09
C ALA A 206 -1.86 6.08 -3.35
N GLY A 207 -1.38 4.93 -3.84
CA GLY A 207 -0.32 4.16 -3.19
C GLY A 207 -0.68 3.76 -1.76
N SER A 208 0.26 4.00 -0.83
CA SER A 208 0.10 3.71 0.60
C SER A 208 -0.61 4.80 1.39
N ILE A 209 -0.90 5.96 0.78
CA ILE A 209 -1.46 7.12 1.49
C ILE A 209 -2.94 6.89 1.84
N GLY A 210 -3.70 6.38 0.88
CA GLY A 210 -5.15 6.23 1.02
C GLY A 210 -5.85 5.87 -0.28
N HIS A 211 -7.17 5.95 -0.25
CA HIS A 211 -8.03 5.63 -1.39
C HIS A 211 -9.33 6.43 -1.37
N PHE A 212 -9.94 6.56 -2.54
CA PHE A 212 -11.33 6.97 -2.68
C PHE A 212 -12.15 5.74 -3.07
N ALA A 213 -13.34 5.56 -2.51
CA ALA A 213 -14.25 4.49 -2.86
C ALA A 213 -15.63 5.02 -3.24
N ALA A 214 -16.26 4.38 -4.22
CA ALA A 214 -17.67 4.58 -4.52
C ALA A 214 -18.34 3.21 -4.60
N GLY A 215 -19.50 3.06 -3.99
CA GLY A 215 -20.20 1.79 -3.90
C GLY A 215 -21.70 1.93 -3.79
N LEU A 216 -22.36 0.80 -3.96
CA LEU A 216 -23.78 0.60 -3.74
C LEU A 216 -23.92 -0.44 -2.64
N GLY A 217 -24.76 -0.16 -1.66
CA GLY A 217 -25.06 -1.11 -0.61
C GLY A 217 -26.55 -1.24 -0.36
N THR A 218 -26.89 -2.36 0.26
CA THR A 218 -28.24 -2.69 0.67
C THR A 218 -28.22 -3.34 2.03
N SER A 219 -29.24 -3.07 2.84
CA SER A 219 -29.50 -3.74 4.10
C SER A 219 -30.82 -4.51 4.03
N PHE A 220 -30.93 -5.58 4.83
CA PHE A 220 -32.10 -6.46 4.92
C PHE A 220 -33.36 -5.75 5.43
N ASP A 221 -33.22 -4.58 6.07
CA ASP A 221 -34.33 -3.68 6.39
C ASP A 221 -34.96 -3.01 5.15
N GLY A 222 -34.40 -3.23 3.96
CA GLY A 222 -34.88 -2.70 2.69
C GLY A 222 -34.21 -1.39 2.26
N SER A 223 -33.29 -0.84 3.05
CA SER A 223 -32.55 0.36 2.67
C SER A 223 -31.54 0.06 1.57
N THR A 224 -31.59 0.83 0.48
CA THR A 224 -30.57 0.85 -0.57
C THR A 224 -29.92 2.21 -0.57
N TYR A 225 -28.60 2.23 -0.66
CA TYR A 225 -27.82 3.45 -0.55
C TYR A 225 -26.63 3.46 -1.49
N THR A 226 -26.27 4.65 -1.94
CA THR A 226 -24.96 4.92 -2.54
C THR A 226 -24.02 5.34 -1.43
N VAL A 227 -22.77 4.87 -1.47
CA VAL A 227 -21.73 5.30 -0.53
C VAL A 227 -20.53 5.85 -1.28
N LEU A 228 -20.05 7.01 -0.83
CA LEU A 228 -18.76 7.58 -1.24
C LEU A 228 -17.86 7.58 -0.01
N GLN A 229 -16.63 7.07 -0.13
CA GLN A 229 -15.70 6.94 0.99
C GLN A 229 -14.35 7.55 0.64
N VAL A 230 -13.75 8.21 1.62
CA VAL A 230 -12.33 8.58 1.60
C VAL A 230 -11.66 7.78 2.69
N GLY A 231 -10.79 6.86 2.27
CA GLY A 231 -9.97 6.05 3.15
C GLY A 231 -8.53 6.52 3.18
N MET A 232 -7.87 6.33 4.33
CA MET A 232 -6.47 6.65 4.54
C MET A 232 -5.79 5.55 5.35
N ASP A 233 -4.48 5.44 5.18
CA ASP A 233 -3.66 4.60 6.04
C ASP A 233 -3.73 5.06 7.50
N TRP A 234 -3.71 4.12 8.44
CA TRP A 234 -3.83 4.39 9.87
C TRP A 234 -2.74 5.30 10.44
N ILE A 235 -1.49 5.23 9.94
CA ILE A 235 -0.41 6.11 10.40
C ILE A 235 -0.71 7.53 9.96
N VAL A 236 -1.16 7.70 8.71
CA VAL A 236 -1.57 9.00 8.17
C VAL A 236 -2.76 9.54 8.96
N ALA A 237 -3.75 8.71 9.28
CA ALA A 237 -4.88 9.09 10.11
C ALA A 237 -4.44 9.60 11.49
N LEU A 238 -3.55 8.87 12.17
CA LEU A 238 -3.01 9.27 13.47
C LEU A 238 -2.20 10.57 13.40
N MET A 239 -1.40 10.75 12.34
CA MET A 239 -0.65 11.99 12.14
C MET A 239 -1.58 13.19 11.96
N VAL A 240 -2.64 13.06 11.15
CA VAL A 240 -3.64 14.12 10.97
C VAL A 240 -4.30 14.45 12.31
N LEU A 241 -4.76 13.44 13.06
CA LEU A 241 -5.39 13.64 14.35
C LEU A 241 -4.47 14.27 15.40
N ALA A 242 -3.16 13.99 15.36
CA ALA A 242 -2.19 14.59 16.27
C ALA A 242 -1.93 16.08 16.01
N HIS A 243 -2.29 16.58 14.82
CA HIS A 243 -2.13 17.98 14.41
C HIS A 243 -3.46 18.76 14.35
N MET A 244 -4.56 18.14 14.80
CA MET A 244 -5.87 18.79 15.00
C MET A 244 -6.06 19.18 16.46
#